data_AF-A0A963LPC6-F1
#
_entry.id   AF-A0A963LPC6-F1
#
_cell.length_a   1.000
_cell.length_b   1.000
_cell.length_c   1.000
_cell.angle_alpha   90.00
_cell.angle_beta   90.00
_cell.angle_gamma   90.00
#
_symmetry.space_group_name_H-M   'P 1'
#
loop_
_entity.id
_entity.type
_entity.pdbx_description
1 polymer ?
#
loop_
_entity_poly.entity_id
_entity_poly.type
_entity_poly.pdbx_seq_one_letter_code
_entity_poly.pdbx_strand_id
1 'polypeptide(L)'
;VRPGLVLYPHFQRAVVPGWLDKGLKWRHKPTGFLDNLLLLAPNPQWVARLPRGKLPDRNDFIHHRHDLAGRIRDWSAAASASEQLAEEFVRWVEAPDLDTLQPL
;
A
#
# COMPACT_ATOMS: atom_id res chain seq x y z
N VAL A 1 5.13 -30.75 -3.51
CA VAL A 1 5.47 -29.43 -4.08
C VAL A 1 5.32 -28.41 -2.97
N ARG A 2 6.35 -27.61 -2.66
CA ARG A 2 6.15 -26.48 -1.73
C ARG A 2 5.30 -25.45 -2.47
N PRO A 3 4.16 -24.99 -1.91
CA PRO A 3 3.38 -23.95 -2.54
C PRO A 3 4.28 -22.71 -2.74
N GLY A 4 4.25 -22.14 -3.94
CA GLY A 4 4.98 -20.90 -4.23
C GLY A 4 4.43 -19.73 -3.43
N LEU A 5 5.23 -18.68 -3.30
CA LEU A 5 4.78 -17.42 -2.72
C LEU A 5 3.93 -16.63 -3.71
N VAL A 6 2.88 -15.99 -3.22
CA VAL A 6 2.11 -14.99 -3.95
C VAL A 6 2.60 -13.62 -3.50
N LEU A 7 3.25 -12.87 -4.39
CA LEU A 7 3.61 -11.48 -4.14
C LEU A 7 2.39 -10.59 -4.38
N TYR A 8 2.01 -9.78 -3.40
CA TYR A 8 0.86 -8.89 -3.50
C TYR A 8 1.23 -7.45 -3.14
N PRO A 9 1.60 -6.63 -4.13
CA PRO A 9 1.77 -5.19 -3.94
C PRO A 9 0.41 -4.54 -3.68
N HIS A 10 0.31 -3.83 -2.56
CA HIS A 10 -0.94 -3.24 -2.10
C HIS A 10 -0.69 -1.87 -1.43
N PHE A 11 -1.72 -1.03 -1.39
CA PHE A 11 -1.61 0.33 -0.86
C PHE A 11 -1.78 0.42 0.67
N GLN A 12 -2.11 -0.69 1.32
CA GLN A 12 -2.29 -0.80 2.77
C GLN A 12 -2.10 -2.25 3.24
N ARG A 13 -1.93 -2.45 4.54
CA ARG A 13 -1.79 -3.79 5.14
C ARG A 13 -3.08 -4.63 5.11
N ALA A 14 -4.24 -4.01 5.25
CA ALA A 14 -5.51 -4.74 5.35
C ALA A 14 -5.94 -5.31 3.99
N VAL A 15 -6.13 -6.64 3.93
CA VAL A 15 -6.68 -7.35 2.78
C VAL A 15 -8.15 -7.66 3.05
N VAL A 16 -9.05 -7.03 2.30
CA VAL A 16 -10.49 -7.26 2.42
C VAL A 16 -10.94 -8.19 1.28
N PRO A 17 -11.47 -9.40 1.57
CA PRO A 17 -11.69 -10.44 0.57
C PRO A 17 -12.61 -10.06 -0.59
N GLY A 18 -13.53 -9.12 -0.38
CA GLY A 18 -14.46 -8.69 -1.43
C GLY A 18 -15.23 -7.42 -1.11
N TRP A 19 -15.91 -6.89 -2.13
CA TRP A 19 -16.72 -5.67 -2.00
C TRP A 19 -17.82 -5.79 -0.93
N LEU A 20 -18.48 -6.95 -0.85
CA LEU A 20 -19.54 -7.23 0.12
C LEU A 20 -19.01 -7.32 1.57
N ASP A 21 -17.71 -7.52 1.75
CA ASP A 21 -17.09 -7.65 3.07
C ASP A 21 -16.64 -6.32 3.67
N LYS A 22 -16.73 -5.21 2.93
CA LYS A 22 -16.28 -3.89 3.40
C LYS A 22 -16.89 -3.48 4.74
N GLY A 23 -18.18 -3.76 4.95
CA GLY A 23 -18.88 -3.47 6.21
C GLY A 23 -18.66 -4.53 7.30
N LEU A 24 -18.24 -5.74 6.92
CA LEU A 24 -18.11 -6.89 7.81
C LEU A 24 -16.70 -6.96 8.40
N LYS A 25 -16.36 -6.01 9.28
CA LYS A 25 -15.00 -5.87 9.87
C LYS A 25 -14.45 -7.15 10.51
N TRP A 26 -15.32 -8.02 11.01
CA TRP A 26 -14.93 -9.31 11.60
C TRP A 26 -14.32 -10.30 10.57
N ARG A 27 -14.58 -10.11 9.27
CA ARG A 27 -14.01 -10.88 8.16
C ARG A 27 -12.69 -10.31 7.62
N HIS A 28 -12.17 -9.23 8.20
CA HIS A 28 -10.93 -8.58 7.72
C HIS A 28 -9.66 -9.23 8.30
N LYS A 29 -9.80 -10.24 9.17
CA LYS A 29 -8.66 -10.96 9.74
C LYS A 29 -8.03 -11.89 8.69
N PRO A 30 -6.70 -12.08 8.73
CA PRO A 30 -6.05 -13.09 7.91
C PRO A 30 -6.63 -14.47 8.18
N THR A 31 -6.67 -15.30 7.14
CA THR A 31 -7.10 -16.70 7.19
C THR A 31 -6.02 -17.56 6.55
N GLY A 32 -6.08 -18.89 6.71
CA GLY A 32 -5.12 -19.81 6.08
C GLY A 32 -5.03 -19.69 4.55
N PHE A 33 -6.01 -19.07 3.90
CA PHE A 33 -5.93 -18.74 2.46
C PHE A 33 -4.81 -17.74 2.13
N LEU A 34 -4.22 -17.07 3.12
CA LEU A 34 -3.13 -16.11 2.96
C LEU A 34 -1.77 -16.65 3.43
N ASP A 35 -1.66 -17.94 3.79
CA ASP A 35 -0.44 -18.51 4.37
C ASP A 35 0.79 -18.44 3.45
N ASN A 36 0.58 -18.33 2.13
CA ASN A 36 1.64 -18.15 1.14
C ASN A 36 1.70 -16.73 0.55
N LEU A 37 1.03 -15.75 1.16
CA LEU A 37 1.00 -14.36 0.70
C LEU A 37 2.18 -13.56 1.28
N LEU A 38 2.96 -12.94 0.41
CA LEU A 38 3.87 -11.85 0.77
C LEU A 38 3.24 -10.52 0.34
N LEU A 39 2.70 -9.76 1.31
CA LEU A 39 2.11 -8.45 1.08
C LEU A 39 3.20 -7.37 1.11
N LEU A 40 3.31 -6.59 0.03
CA LEU A 40 4.15 -5.40 -0.02
C LEU A 40 3.25 -4.18 0.13
N ALA A 41 3.40 -3.43 1.22
CA ALA A 41 2.63 -2.22 1.47
C ALA A 41 3.51 -1.11 2.08
N PRO A 42 3.22 0.18 1.78
CA PRO A 42 4.00 1.29 2.33
C PRO A 42 3.82 1.40 3.85
N ASN A 43 4.87 1.84 4.54
CA ASN A 43 4.80 2.17 5.96
C ASN A 43 3.75 3.29 6.18
N PRO A 44 2.79 3.16 7.12
CA PRO A 44 1.81 4.21 7.41
C PRO A 44 2.44 5.57 7.75
N GLN A 45 3.60 5.59 8.41
CA GLN A 45 4.33 6.82 8.71
C GLN A 45 4.94 7.46 7.46
N TRP A 46 5.28 6.66 6.43
CA TRP A 46 5.69 7.18 5.14
C TRP A 46 4.50 7.82 4.42
N VAL A 47 3.33 7.16 4.43
CA VAL A 47 2.09 7.71 3.85
C VAL A 47 1.71 9.04 4.50
N ALA A 48 1.90 9.18 5.81
CA ALA A 48 1.62 10.41 6.55
C ALA A 48 2.51 11.61 6.13
N ARG A 49 3.64 11.37 5.46
CA ARG A 49 4.55 12.42 4.94
C ARG A 49 4.14 12.93 3.57
N LEU A 50 3.26 12.22 2.86
CA LEU A 50 2.76 12.64 1.56
C LEU A 50 1.89 13.90 1.67
N PRO A 51 1.65 14.61 0.56
CA PRO A 51 0.68 15.70 0.54
C PRO A 51 -0.64 15.30 1.18
N ARG A 52 -1.11 16.14 2.11
CA ARG A 52 -2.34 15.93 2.90
C ARG A 52 -2.34 14.66 3.78
N GLY A 53 -1.17 14.06 4.01
CA GLY A 53 -0.97 12.93 4.92
C GLY A 53 -1.64 11.63 4.46
N LYS A 54 -1.83 11.45 3.14
CA LYS A 54 -2.48 10.27 2.57
C LYS A 54 -2.00 9.99 1.15
N LEU A 55 -2.32 8.79 0.66
CA LEU A 55 -2.21 8.50 -0.77
C LEU A 55 -3.24 9.33 -1.56
N PRO A 56 -2.90 9.75 -2.80
CA PRO A 56 -3.85 10.36 -3.72
C PRO A 56 -5.11 9.50 -3.89
N ASP A 57 -6.29 10.13 -3.82
CA ASP A 57 -7.58 9.44 -3.97
C ASP A 57 -8.63 10.30 -4.69
N ARG A 58 -9.81 9.71 -4.94
CA ARG A 58 -10.90 10.40 -5.65
C ARG A 58 -11.44 11.64 -4.93
N ASN A 59 -11.29 11.75 -3.62
CA ASN A 59 -11.74 12.94 -2.87
C ASN A 59 -10.86 14.16 -3.17
N ASP A 60 -9.68 13.96 -3.77
CA ASP A 60 -8.82 15.05 -4.21
C ASP A 60 -9.44 15.86 -5.35
N PHE A 61 -10.33 15.27 -6.16
CA PHE A 61 -11.09 16.00 -7.17
C PHE A 61 -12.05 17.02 -6.55
N ILE A 62 -12.64 16.68 -5.40
CA ILE A 62 -13.52 17.57 -4.64
C ILE A 62 -12.68 18.64 -3.94
N HIS A 63 -11.56 18.24 -3.34
CA HIS A 63 -10.65 19.16 -2.64
C HIS A 63 -10.06 20.23 -3.58
N HIS A 64 -9.56 19.80 -4.74
CA HIS A 64 -8.96 20.67 -5.75
C HIS A 64 -9.95 21.09 -6.85
N ARG A 65 -11.25 21.21 -6.53
CA ARG A 65 -12.31 21.49 -7.52
C ARG A 65 -12.05 22.71 -8.41
N HIS A 66 -11.29 23.69 -7.92
CA HIS A 66 -10.91 24.90 -8.65
C HIS A 66 -9.39 25.09 -8.75
N ASP A 67 -8.60 24.07 -8.39
CA ASP A 67 -7.13 24.13 -8.36
C ASP A 67 -6.52 22.88 -9.03
N LEU A 68 -6.72 22.78 -10.35
CA LEU A 68 -6.13 21.69 -11.14
C LEU A 68 -4.61 21.63 -10.96
N ALA A 69 -3.95 22.80 -10.92
CA ALA A 69 -2.51 22.88 -10.75
C ALA A 69 -2.07 22.29 -9.40
N GLY A 70 -2.78 22.57 -8.31
CA GLY A 70 -2.52 21.96 -7.00
C GLY A 70 -2.72 20.46 -6.98
N ARG A 71 -3.79 19.95 -7.62
CA ARG A 71 -3.97 18.50 -7.72
C ARG A 71 -2.81 17.84 -8.45
N ILE A 72 -2.36 18.43 -9.57
CA ILE A 72 -1.21 17.92 -10.33
C ILE A 72 0.03 17.94 -9.44
N ARG A 73 0.32 19.05 -8.74
CA ARG A 73 1.47 19.14 -7.83
C ARG A 73 1.45 18.05 -6.77
N ASP A 74 0.33 17.87 -6.07
CA ASP A 74 0.21 16.91 -4.96
C ASP A 74 0.33 15.47 -5.48
N TRP A 75 -0.32 15.15 -6.61
CA TRP A 75 -0.25 13.82 -7.21
C TRP A 75 1.14 13.52 -7.77
N SER A 76 1.79 14.47 -8.43
CA SER A 76 3.16 14.34 -8.92
C SER A 76 4.15 14.17 -7.77
N ALA A 77 4.00 14.90 -6.67
CA ALA A 77 4.84 14.74 -5.49
C ALA A 77 4.69 13.34 -4.87
N ALA A 78 3.46 12.83 -4.75
CA ALA A 78 3.22 11.48 -4.24
C ALA A 78 3.77 10.39 -5.18
N ALA A 79 3.61 10.56 -6.49
CA ALA A 79 4.17 9.63 -7.48
C ALA A 79 5.72 9.64 -7.44
N SER A 80 6.35 10.81 -7.38
CA SER A 80 7.80 10.93 -7.27
C SER A 80 8.32 10.33 -5.96
N ALA A 81 7.64 10.55 -4.83
CA ALA A 81 8.02 9.94 -3.56
C ALA A 81 8.00 8.40 -3.61
N SER A 82 7.16 7.79 -4.44
CA SER A 82 7.05 6.33 -4.56
C SER A 82 8.30 5.67 -5.14
N GLU A 83 9.19 6.43 -5.80
CA GLU A 83 10.49 5.95 -6.28
C GLU A 83 11.33 5.37 -5.12
N GLN A 84 11.29 6.00 -3.95
CA GLN A 84 11.92 5.49 -2.73
C GLN A 84 11.47 4.05 -2.42
N LEU A 85 10.17 3.76 -2.53
CA LEU A 85 9.62 2.44 -2.22
C LEU A 85 10.10 1.38 -3.20
N ALA A 86 10.21 1.75 -4.49
CA ALA A 86 10.74 0.86 -5.52
C ALA A 86 12.21 0.53 -5.27
N GLU A 87 13.03 1.54 -4.95
CA GLU A 87 14.44 1.34 -4.62
C GLU A 87 14.64 0.52 -3.35
N GLU A 88 13.86 0.79 -2.29
CA GLU A 88 13.89 0.01 -1.05
C GLU A 88 13.57 -1.46 -1.30
N PHE A 89 12.56 -1.73 -2.14
CA PHE A 89 12.20 -3.10 -2.50
C PHE A 89 13.31 -3.79 -3.32
N VAL A 90 13.90 -3.10 -4.30
CA VAL A 90 15.03 -3.64 -5.08
C VAL A 90 16.18 -4.01 -4.16
N ARG A 91 16.59 -3.11 -3.25
CA ARG A 91 17.65 -3.39 -2.27
C ARG A 91 17.32 -4.59 -1.38
N TRP A 92 16.08 -4.72 -0.94
CA TRP A 92 15.65 -5.86 -0.13
C TRP A 92 15.68 -7.17 -0.92
N VAL A 93 15.32 -7.17 -2.21
CA VAL A 93 15.39 -8.37 -3.05
C VAL A 93 16.85 -8.82 -3.26
N GLU A 94 17.78 -7.88 -3.41
CA GLU A 94 19.22 -8.18 -3.56
C GLU A 94 19.85 -8.74 -2.29
N ALA A 95 19.43 -8.24 -1.12
CA ALA A 95 19.89 -8.69 0.19
C ALA A 95 18.72 -8.77 1.19
N PRO A 96 17.95 -9.88 1.19
CA PRO A 96 16.76 -10.00 2.01
C PRO A 96 17.07 -10.01 3.50
N ASP A 97 16.44 -9.08 4.23
CA ASP A 97 16.37 -9.09 5.68
C ASP A 97 14.99 -9.62 6.12
N LEU A 98 14.94 -10.88 6.54
CA LEU A 98 13.70 -11.54 6.94
C LEU A 98 13.18 -11.04 8.29
N ASP A 99 14.00 -10.36 9.11
CA ASP A 99 13.57 -9.79 10.39
C ASP A 99 12.63 -8.60 10.19
N THR A 100 12.61 -8.02 8.98
CA THR A 100 11.67 -6.95 8.60
C THR A 100 10.26 -7.47 8.28
N LEU A 101 10.08 -8.79 8.13
CA LEU A 101 8.77 -9.39 7.86
C LEU A 101 7.87 -9.27 9.08
N GLN A 102 6.60 -8.94 8.82
CA GLN A 102 5.58 -8.84 9.84
C GLN A 102 4.47 -9.85 9.55
N PRO A 103 3.85 -10.48 10.58
CA PRO A 103 2.62 -11.24 10.37
C PRO A 103 1.58 -10.31 9.74
N LEU A 104 0.60 -10.84 8.99
CA LEU A 104 -0.51 -10.04 8.48
C LEU A 104 -1.49 -9.62 9.58
#